data_AF-A0A183E1X7-F1
#
_entry.id   AF-A0A183E1X7-F1
#
_cell.length_a   1.000
_cell.length_b   1.000
_cell.length_c   1.000
_cell.angle_alpha   90.00
_cell.angle_beta   90.00
_cell.angle_gamma   90.00
#
_symmetry.space_group_name_H-M   'P 1'
#
loop_
_entity.id
_entity.type
_entity.pdbx_description
1 polymer ?
#
loop_
_entity_poly.entity_id
_entity_poly.type
_entity_poly.pdbx_seq_one_letter_code
_entity_poly.pdbx_strand_id
1 'polypeptide(L)'
;MVSRIFATIPQLRGYRLIKIGFRGHHLYISPRRSDRIQIWSLHSFIPNSWAVLLNYPLIQLLYSFYAVSPSEPYIYALVVALFDCDVPRISILRVHLDTGACDVFNLDEASGEEFENSVYFENVVLGCGQRQLYMYERSVVMGPIPFWKIILLEESMTFVITNETIRAEENEVKCSRFPIVLDGDKRRVFKLRDSHDIESMTFVITNETIRAEENEVKCSRFPIVLDGDKRRVFKLRDSHDIVIYDGNRNCWNTYPPAPNTHYDLNLLRVKGINETYGMTVHRMTAIESPLSFYIYRHSYHTFYHIVFDDEEEVYRILPANRCRLPTHVQQRFYGACTDSQFAFICSTGVAFIPLKPPTLRQLSFLALQRQHCKIENGIWCGGISEQQIKDYCSCSTSLKLL
;
A
#
# COMPACT_ATOMS: atom_id res chain seq x y z
N MET A 1 -20.00 10.16 11.39
CA MET A 1 -19.09 11.21 10.90
C MET A 1 -19.12 11.23 9.38
N VAL A 2 -19.11 12.40 8.73
CA VAL A 2 -19.39 12.51 7.28
C VAL A 2 -18.11 12.27 6.47
N SER A 3 -18.21 11.41 5.46
CA SER A 3 -17.17 11.21 4.45
C SER A 3 -16.94 12.49 3.64
N ARG A 4 -15.69 12.77 3.29
CA ARG A 4 -15.34 13.91 2.43
C ARG A 4 -14.98 13.37 1.06
N ILE A 5 -15.78 13.67 0.05
CA ILE A 5 -15.59 13.14 -1.30
C ILE A 5 -15.21 14.29 -2.21
N PHE A 6 -14.02 14.22 -2.80
CA PHE A 6 -13.50 15.25 -3.70
C PHE A 6 -13.54 14.73 -5.13
N ALA A 7 -14.06 15.52 -6.06
CA ALA A 7 -14.08 15.17 -7.47
C ALA A 7 -12.66 15.11 -8.04
N THR A 8 -12.43 14.18 -8.97
CA THR A 8 -11.20 14.16 -9.76
C THR A 8 -11.16 15.35 -10.71
N ILE A 9 -10.04 16.08 -10.70
CA ILE A 9 -9.79 17.20 -11.62
C ILE A 9 -9.70 16.73 -13.08
N PRO A 10 -10.05 17.59 -14.06
CA PRO A 10 -10.05 17.21 -15.48
C PRO A 10 -8.78 16.55 -15.99
N GLN A 11 -7.61 17.00 -15.53
CA GLN A 11 -6.28 16.50 -15.94
C GLN A 11 -6.03 15.03 -15.56
N LEU A 12 -6.72 14.55 -14.52
CA LEU A 12 -6.59 13.19 -14.00
C LEU A 12 -7.73 12.27 -14.46
N ARG A 13 -8.75 12.80 -15.16
CA ARG A 13 -9.87 12.01 -15.65
C ARG A 13 -9.40 11.02 -16.72
N GLY A 14 -9.95 9.81 -16.67
CA GLY A 14 -9.60 8.73 -17.60
C GLY A 14 -8.33 7.95 -17.22
N TYR A 15 -7.47 8.50 -16.36
CA TYR A 15 -6.34 7.75 -15.82
C TYR A 15 -6.75 6.88 -14.64
N ARG A 16 -6.08 5.74 -14.53
CA ARG A 16 -6.09 4.96 -13.28
C ARG A 16 -5.16 5.63 -12.28
N LEU A 17 -5.67 6.00 -11.12
CA LEU A 17 -4.89 6.64 -10.07
C LEU A 17 -4.29 5.57 -9.15
N ILE A 18 -2.96 5.52 -9.07
CA ILE A 18 -2.21 4.61 -8.22
C ILE A 18 -1.92 5.30 -6.88
N LYS A 19 -2.11 4.58 -5.76
CA LYS A 19 -1.75 5.09 -4.43
C LYS A 19 -0.22 5.25 -4.33
N ILE A 20 0.24 6.36 -3.74
CA ILE A 20 1.63 6.48 -3.26
C ILE A 20 1.63 6.39 -1.74
N GLY A 21 0.83 7.22 -1.07
CA GLY A 21 0.70 7.18 0.39
C GLY A 21 0.29 8.51 0.98
N PHE A 22 0.44 8.65 2.29
CA PHE A 22 0.10 9.85 3.03
C PHE A 22 1.33 10.44 3.72
N ARG A 23 1.35 11.78 3.85
CA ARG A 23 2.13 12.49 4.87
C ARG A 23 1.26 13.59 5.48
N GLY A 24 1.04 13.50 6.79
CA GLY A 24 0.13 14.42 7.49
C GLY A 24 -1.27 14.38 6.88
N HIS A 25 -1.72 15.52 6.35
CA HIS A 25 -3.03 15.65 5.69
C HIS A 25 -2.98 15.57 4.17
N HIS A 26 -1.82 15.32 3.57
CA HIS A 26 -1.66 15.19 2.14
C HIS A 26 -1.67 13.72 1.73
N LEU A 27 -2.53 13.40 0.78
CA LEU A 27 -2.49 12.16 0.01
C LEU A 27 -1.67 12.40 -1.26
N TYR A 28 -0.77 11.48 -1.57
CA TYR A 28 -0.02 11.46 -2.81
C TYR A 28 -0.49 10.32 -3.71
N ILE A 29 -0.64 10.61 -5.00
CA ILE A 29 -1.08 9.65 -6.01
C ILE A 29 -0.32 9.86 -7.32
N SER A 30 -0.24 8.80 -8.13
CA SER A 30 0.33 8.83 -9.47
C SER A 30 -0.69 8.34 -10.50
N PRO A 31 -1.06 9.14 -11.53
CA PRO A 31 -1.83 8.61 -12.65
C PRO A 31 -0.99 7.62 -13.44
N ARG A 32 -1.54 6.45 -13.74
CA ARG A 32 -0.87 5.42 -14.55
C ARG A 32 -0.69 5.94 -15.98
N ARG A 33 0.54 6.26 -16.32
CA ARG A 33 0.97 6.76 -17.64
C ARG A 33 2.19 5.98 -18.10
N SER A 34 2.35 5.83 -19.41
CA SER A 34 3.54 5.20 -20.00
C SER A 34 4.62 6.22 -20.38
N ASP A 35 4.28 7.51 -20.51
CA ASP A 35 5.17 8.54 -21.07
C ASP A 35 5.85 9.43 -20.01
N ARG A 36 5.55 9.22 -18.73
CA ARG A 36 6.07 10.03 -17.63
C ARG A 36 5.76 9.42 -16.28
N ILE A 37 6.51 9.87 -15.28
CA ILE A 37 6.13 9.77 -13.88
C ILE A 37 5.52 11.10 -13.47
N GLN A 38 4.30 11.06 -12.97
CA GLN A 38 3.63 12.24 -12.45
C GLN A 38 3.17 11.95 -11.02
N ILE A 39 3.47 12.85 -10.10
CA ILE A 39 3.04 12.74 -8.71
C ILE A 39 2.16 13.95 -8.40
N TRP A 40 0.97 13.67 -7.88
CA TRP A 40 0.01 14.68 -7.45
C TRP A 40 -0.18 14.61 -5.94
N SER A 41 -0.36 15.77 -5.32
CA SER A 41 -0.79 15.90 -3.93
C SER A 41 -2.24 16.37 -3.85
N LEU A 42 -2.92 15.94 -2.78
CA LEU A 42 -4.28 16.33 -2.44
C LEU A 42 -4.41 16.46 -0.93
N HIS A 43 -4.76 17.65 -0.43
CA HIS A 43 -5.01 17.87 0.98
C HIS A 43 -6.39 17.32 1.39
N SER A 44 -6.45 16.49 2.42
CA SER A 44 -7.64 15.70 2.81
C SER A 44 -8.82 16.49 3.36
N PHE A 45 -8.66 17.81 3.49
CA PHE A 45 -9.68 18.76 3.95
C PHE A 45 -10.00 19.88 2.93
N ILE A 46 -9.26 19.99 1.82
CA ILE A 46 -9.39 21.11 0.87
C ILE A 46 -9.71 20.52 -0.52
N PRO A 47 -10.96 20.58 -1.01
CA PRO A 47 -11.35 19.88 -2.24
C PRO A 47 -10.61 20.35 -3.51
N ASN A 48 -10.22 21.62 -3.56
CA ASN A 48 -9.51 22.24 -4.69
C ASN A 48 -7.98 22.28 -4.53
N SER A 49 -7.41 21.47 -3.63
CA SER A 49 -5.96 21.47 -3.34
C SER A 49 -5.12 20.55 -4.23
N TRP A 50 -5.67 20.09 -5.35
CA TRP A 50 -4.93 19.26 -6.29
C TRP A 50 -3.73 20.00 -6.85
N ALA A 51 -2.51 19.48 -6.63
CA ALA A 51 -1.29 20.08 -7.14
C ALA A 51 -0.36 19.02 -7.74
N VAL A 52 0.34 19.38 -8.81
CA VAL A 52 1.42 18.57 -9.36
C VAL A 52 2.65 18.79 -8.50
N LEU A 53 3.16 17.72 -7.90
CA LEU A 53 4.42 17.74 -7.17
C LEU A 53 5.60 17.42 -8.11
N LEU A 54 5.44 16.42 -8.96
CA LEU A 54 6.45 16.00 -9.93
C LEU A 54 5.80 15.74 -11.29
N ASN A 55 6.50 16.15 -12.35
CA ASN A 55 6.18 15.78 -13.72
C ASN A 55 7.50 15.47 -14.45
N TYR A 56 7.89 14.20 -14.45
CA TYR A 56 9.16 13.72 -14.98
C TYR A 56 8.92 12.95 -16.30
N PRO A 57 9.30 13.52 -17.46
CA PRO A 57 9.07 12.89 -18.76
C PRO A 57 9.94 11.64 -18.95
N LEU A 58 9.42 10.65 -19.68
CA LEU A 58 10.11 9.41 -20.03
C LEU A 58 9.80 9.06 -21.49
N ILE A 59 10.67 8.29 -22.14
CA ILE A 59 10.33 7.63 -23.40
C ILE A 59 9.26 6.56 -23.15
N GLN A 60 9.49 5.70 -22.15
CA GLN A 60 8.56 4.64 -21.77
C GLN A 60 8.75 4.18 -20.33
N LEU A 61 7.68 4.17 -19.54
CA LEU A 61 7.62 3.58 -18.21
C LEU A 61 7.21 2.10 -18.28
N LEU A 62 8.03 1.21 -17.73
CA LEU A 62 7.75 -0.23 -17.65
C LEU A 62 7.15 -0.58 -16.29
N TYR A 63 7.84 -0.19 -15.20
CA TYR A 63 7.42 -0.43 -13.83
C TYR A 63 7.62 0.82 -12.96
N SER A 64 6.74 1.02 -11.98
CA SER A 64 6.87 2.06 -10.97
C SER A 64 6.28 1.60 -9.63
N PHE A 65 7.08 1.71 -8.58
CA PHE A 65 6.69 1.43 -7.19
C PHE A 65 7.01 2.65 -6.35
N TYR A 66 6.17 2.97 -5.36
CA TYR A 66 6.27 4.22 -4.62
C TYR A 66 6.24 3.96 -3.11
N ALA A 67 6.98 4.77 -2.36
CA ALA A 67 6.92 4.82 -0.91
C ALA A 67 7.02 6.28 -0.45
N VAL A 68 6.23 6.65 0.56
CA VAL A 68 6.33 7.95 1.23
C VAL A 68 7.16 7.75 2.50
N SER A 69 8.19 8.57 2.72
CA SER A 69 8.95 8.50 3.96
C SER A 69 8.12 9.02 5.14
N PRO A 70 8.04 8.27 6.25
CA PRO A 70 7.32 8.69 7.44
C PRO A 70 8.06 9.80 8.22
N SER A 71 9.38 9.90 8.08
CA SER A 71 10.26 10.79 8.85
C SER A 71 10.80 11.95 8.01
N GLU A 72 11.26 11.68 6.80
CA GLU A 72 11.95 12.64 5.93
C GLU A 72 11.04 13.18 4.84
N PRO A 73 11.18 14.43 4.36
CA PRO A 73 10.28 15.05 3.39
C PRO A 73 10.43 14.51 1.96
N TYR A 74 10.44 13.19 1.79
CA TYR A 74 10.67 12.53 0.51
C TYR A 74 9.58 11.53 0.14
N ILE A 75 9.32 11.45 -1.17
CA ILE A 75 8.74 10.29 -1.83
C ILE A 75 9.85 9.59 -2.59
N TYR A 76 9.91 8.27 -2.44
CA TYR A 76 10.79 7.42 -3.22
C TYR A 76 9.98 6.70 -4.30
N ALA A 77 10.49 6.67 -5.53
CA ALA A 77 9.91 5.90 -6.62
C ALA A 77 10.97 4.98 -7.24
N LEU A 78 10.82 3.67 -7.08
CA LEU A 78 11.60 2.67 -7.81
C LEU A 78 10.99 2.50 -9.21
N VAL A 79 11.78 2.74 -10.24
CA VAL A 79 11.34 2.88 -11.61
C VAL A 79 12.18 2.00 -12.52
N VAL A 80 11.51 1.30 -13.43
CA VAL A 80 12.15 0.69 -14.60
C VAL A 80 11.60 1.38 -15.83
N ALA A 81 12.45 2.11 -16.56
CA ALA A 81 12.00 2.94 -17.67
C ALA A 81 13.08 3.18 -18.73
N LEU A 82 12.63 3.51 -19.94
CA LEU A 82 13.39 4.23 -20.96
C LEU A 82 13.31 5.72 -20.63
N PHE A 83 14.41 6.31 -20.20
CA PHE A 83 14.46 7.71 -19.78
C PHE A 83 14.77 8.64 -20.95
N ASP A 84 15.96 8.45 -21.52
CA ASP A 84 16.59 9.29 -22.55
C ASP A 84 17.26 8.44 -23.66
N CYS A 85 17.29 7.12 -23.50
CA CYS A 85 17.82 6.17 -24.46
C CYS A 85 16.93 4.92 -24.58
N ASP A 86 17.19 4.10 -25.59
CA ASP A 86 16.45 2.86 -25.87
C ASP A 86 16.83 1.67 -24.97
N VAL A 87 17.59 1.91 -23.90
CA VAL A 87 17.98 0.89 -22.91
C VAL A 87 17.25 1.15 -21.59
N PRO A 88 16.47 0.17 -21.09
CA PRO A 88 15.81 0.29 -19.80
C PRO A 88 16.82 0.47 -18.66
N ARG A 89 16.57 1.45 -17.80
CA ARG A 89 17.33 1.66 -16.56
C ARG A 89 16.44 1.41 -15.35
N ILE A 90 17.05 0.83 -14.32
CA ILE A 90 16.45 0.71 -13.00
C ILE A 90 16.99 1.89 -12.17
N SER A 91 16.09 2.72 -11.67
CA SER A 91 16.46 3.92 -10.91
C SER A 91 15.52 4.14 -9.72
N ILE A 92 16.03 4.79 -8.68
CA ILE A 92 15.22 5.34 -7.60
C ILE A 92 15.19 6.86 -7.75
N LEU A 93 13.98 7.40 -7.88
CA LEU A 93 13.74 8.84 -7.84
C LEU A 93 13.43 9.22 -6.39
N ARG A 94 14.21 10.13 -5.83
CA ARG A 94 13.95 10.75 -4.52
C ARG A 94 13.37 12.15 -4.76
N VAL A 95 12.11 12.34 -4.39
CA VAL A 95 11.33 13.55 -4.68
C VAL A 95 11.06 14.31 -3.40
N HIS A 96 11.59 15.53 -3.28
CA HIS A 96 11.36 16.40 -2.14
C HIS A 96 9.93 16.94 -2.13
N LEU A 97 9.22 16.78 -1.01
CA LEU A 97 7.79 17.04 -0.91
C LEU A 97 7.40 18.51 -0.99
N ASP A 98 8.26 19.42 -0.55
CA ASP A 98 7.95 20.85 -0.53
C ASP A 98 8.36 21.57 -1.82
N THR A 99 9.36 21.04 -2.54
CA THR A 99 9.97 21.72 -3.70
C THR A 99 9.73 20.99 -5.01
N GLY A 100 9.36 19.71 -4.97
CA GLY A 100 9.30 18.86 -6.16
C GLY A 100 10.67 18.53 -6.76
N ALA A 101 11.77 18.94 -6.10
CA ALA A 101 13.13 18.60 -6.54
C ALA A 101 13.30 17.08 -6.57
N CYS A 102 13.94 16.58 -7.63
CA CYS A 102 14.04 15.15 -7.88
C CYS A 102 15.49 14.77 -8.11
N ASP A 103 16.02 13.93 -7.22
CA ASP A 103 17.29 13.25 -7.40
C ASP A 103 17.04 11.89 -8.06
N VAL A 104 17.93 11.47 -8.96
CA VAL A 104 17.83 10.18 -9.66
C VAL A 104 19.05 9.34 -9.31
N PHE A 105 18.81 8.21 -8.64
CA PHE A 105 19.83 7.23 -8.29
C PHE A 105 19.73 6.04 -9.23
N ASN A 106 20.77 5.75 -10.00
CA ASN A 106 20.77 4.58 -10.89
C ASN A 106 21.19 3.31 -10.16
N LEU A 107 20.75 2.15 -10.64
CA LEU A 107 21.20 0.88 -10.09
C LEU A 107 22.73 0.76 -10.23
N ASP A 108 23.38 0.50 -9.11
CA ASP A 108 24.81 0.23 -9.06
C ASP A 108 25.12 -1.18 -9.62
N GLU A 109 26.24 -1.32 -10.33
CA GLU A 109 26.66 -2.60 -10.91
C GLU A 109 26.79 -3.71 -9.86
N ALA A 110 27.18 -3.36 -8.63
CA ALA A 110 27.29 -4.30 -7.51
C ALA A 110 25.96 -4.99 -7.15
N SER A 111 24.83 -4.43 -7.58
CA SER A 111 23.48 -4.95 -7.35
C SER A 111 22.80 -5.47 -8.62
N GLY A 112 23.46 -5.41 -9.78
CA GLY A 112 22.91 -5.84 -11.06
C GLY A 112 22.51 -7.32 -11.05
N GLU A 113 23.41 -8.19 -10.61
CA GLU A 113 23.19 -9.66 -10.57
C GLU A 113 22.03 -10.03 -9.63
N GLU A 114 21.93 -9.39 -8.46
CA GLU A 114 20.84 -9.65 -7.51
C GLU A 114 19.48 -9.19 -8.06
N PHE A 115 19.43 -8.06 -8.77
CA PHE A 115 18.19 -7.63 -9.45
C PHE A 115 17.78 -8.59 -10.57
N GLU A 116 18.73 -9.05 -11.37
CA GLU A 116 18.46 -9.95 -12.50
C GLU A 116 17.98 -11.33 -12.04
N ASN A 117 18.60 -11.89 -10.99
CA ASN A 117 18.36 -13.26 -10.58
C ASN A 117 17.27 -13.41 -9.51
N SER A 118 17.08 -12.39 -8.66
CA SER A 118 16.32 -12.53 -7.41
C SER A 118 15.08 -11.62 -7.33
N VAL A 119 15.02 -10.52 -8.10
CA VAL A 119 13.96 -9.50 -7.96
C VAL A 119 12.87 -9.64 -9.02
N TYR A 120 11.68 -10.09 -8.61
CA TYR A 120 10.51 -10.24 -9.48
C TYR A 120 9.59 -9.01 -9.43
N PHE A 121 9.81 -8.05 -10.33
CA PHE A 121 9.11 -6.75 -10.33
C PHE A 121 7.58 -6.84 -10.25
N GLU A 122 6.93 -7.86 -10.80
CA GLU A 122 5.47 -7.99 -10.73
C GLU A 122 4.91 -8.04 -9.30
N ASN A 123 5.71 -8.50 -8.34
CA ASN A 123 5.30 -8.77 -6.98
C ASN A 123 6.07 -7.98 -5.91
N VAL A 124 7.00 -7.14 -6.32
CA VAL A 124 7.80 -6.34 -5.39
C VAL A 124 6.99 -5.16 -4.86
N VAL A 125 7.14 -4.90 -3.56
CA VAL A 125 6.65 -3.69 -2.91
C VAL A 125 7.85 -2.85 -2.50
N LEU A 126 7.79 -1.55 -2.77
CA LEU A 126 8.70 -0.56 -2.20
C LEU A 126 8.10 -0.05 -0.89
N GLY A 127 8.88 -0.07 0.19
CA GLY A 127 8.49 0.46 1.49
C GLY A 127 9.58 1.35 2.08
N CYS A 128 9.21 2.24 2.99
CA CYS A 128 10.12 3.14 3.68
C CYS A 128 9.84 3.12 5.18
N GLY A 129 10.84 2.73 5.96
CA GLY A 129 10.85 2.84 7.42
C GLY A 129 11.21 4.26 7.86
N GLN A 130 11.49 4.46 9.14
CA GLN A 130 11.97 5.75 9.63
C GLN A 130 13.40 6.04 9.16
N ARG A 131 14.19 5.00 8.91
CA ARG A 131 15.62 5.15 8.57
C ARG A 131 16.02 4.43 7.30
N GLN A 132 15.24 3.45 6.84
CA GLN A 132 15.64 2.66 5.68
C GLN A 132 14.57 2.54 4.61
N LEU A 133 15.00 2.65 3.36
CA LEU A 133 14.23 2.23 2.21
C LEU A 133 14.43 0.72 2.04
N TYR A 134 13.37 0.01 1.70
CA TYR A 134 13.41 -1.44 1.54
C TYR A 134 12.44 -1.90 0.47
N MET A 135 12.64 -3.12 0.00
CA MET A 135 11.70 -3.79 -0.87
C MET A 135 11.50 -5.23 -0.43
N TYR A 136 10.34 -5.81 -0.74
CA TYR A 136 10.05 -7.21 -0.43
C TYR A 136 9.10 -7.84 -1.43
N GLU A 137 9.15 -9.16 -1.56
CA GLU A 137 8.25 -9.91 -2.43
C GLU A 137 6.94 -10.25 -1.70
N ARG A 138 5.85 -9.58 -2.07
CA ARG A 138 4.55 -9.74 -1.38
C ARG A 138 3.82 -11.04 -1.71
N SER A 139 4.20 -11.72 -2.78
CA SER A 139 3.59 -12.99 -3.21
C SER A 139 4.02 -14.17 -2.36
N VAL A 140 5.12 -14.06 -1.61
CA VAL A 140 5.59 -15.18 -0.80
C VAL A 140 4.73 -15.33 0.45
N VAL A 141 3.77 -16.24 0.36
CA VAL A 141 2.85 -16.58 1.44
C VAL A 141 3.39 -17.67 2.37
N MET A 142 4.33 -18.49 1.90
CA MET A 142 4.98 -19.56 2.65
C MET A 142 6.46 -19.66 2.28
N GLY A 143 7.31 -19.99 3.26
CA GLY A 143 8.76 -20.05 3.08
C GLY A 143 9.47 -18.72 3.35
N PRO A 144 10.78 -18.63 3.04
CA PRO A 144 11.56 -17.42 3.26
C PRO A 144 11.03 -16.29 2.37
N ILE A 145 10.80 -15.12 2.93
CA ILE A 145 10.30 -13.95 2.19
C ILE A 145 11.51 -13.12 1.75
N PRO A 146 11.77 -13.00 0.43
CA PRO A 146 12.79 -12.10 -0.07
C PRO A 146 12.52 -10.67 0.40
N PHE A 147 13.53 -10.10 1.05
CA PHE A 147 13.50 -8.77 1.62
C PHE A 147 14.86 -8.14 1.35
N TRP A 148 14.86 -6.91 0.87
CA TRP A 148 16.08 -6.19 0.54
C TRP A 148 16.07 -4.81 1.17
N LYS A 149 17.19 -4.48 1.80
CA LYS A 149 17.48 -3.11 2.19
C LYS A 149 18.03 -2.35 1.00
N ILE A 150 17.57 -1.13 0.79
CA ILE A 150 18.05 -0.23 -0.25
C ILE A 150 18.92 0.84 0.38
N ILE A 151 20.10 1.07 -0.17
CA ILE A 151 21.04 2.10 0.26
C ILE A 151 21.30 3.05 -0.90
N LEU A 152 21.02 4.34 -0.69
CA LEU A 152 21.31 5.40 -1.66
C LEU A 152 22.74 5.89 -1.44
N LEU A 153 23.52 5.93 -2.52
CA LEU A 153 24.90 6.40 -2.53
C LEU A 153 24.92 7.80 -3.15
N GLU A 154 24.93 8.83 -2.30
CA GLU A 154 24.79 10.23 -2.73
C GLU A 154 25.98 10.73 -3.57
N GLU A 155 27.19 10.24 -3.30
CA GLU A 155 28.39 10.66 -4.03
C GLU A 155 28.39 10.19 -5.49
N SER A 156 27.94 8.95 -5.73
CA SER A 156 27.88 8.35 -7.06
C SER A 156 26.53 8.54 -7.76
N MET A 157 25.51 9.02 -7.04
CA MET A 157 24.12 9.02 -7.50
C MET A 157 23.68 7.62 -7.98
N THR A 158 24.08 6.59 -7.24
CA THR A 158 23.66 5.20 -7.45
C THR A 158 22.94 4.64 -6.23
N PHE A 159 22.34 3.46 -6.34
CA PHE A 159 21.82 2.73 -5.20
C PHE A 159 22.19 1.26 -5.28
N VAL A 160 22.40 0.66 -4.10
CA VAL A 160 22.65 -0.77 -3.94
C VAL A 160 21.53 -1.41 -3.13
N ILE A 161 21.34 -2.71 -3.32
CA ILE A 161 20.46 -3.54 -2.50
C ILE A 161 21.27 -4.56 -1.72
N THR A 162 20.81 -4.85 -0.51
CA THR A 162 21.38 -5.90 0.34
C THR A 162 20.27 -6.87 0.71
N ASN A 163 20.47 -8.14 0.37
CA ASN A 163 19.52 -9.20 0.69
C ASN A 163 19.52 -9.47 2.19
N GLU A 164 18.35 -9.30 2.81
CA GLU A 164 18.06 -9.58 4.21
C GLU A 164 16.79 -10.46 4.32
N THR A 165 16.75 -11.52 3.50
CA THR A 165 15.62 -12.47 3.45
C THR A 165 15.10 -12.85 4.84
N ILE A 166 13.79 -12.68 5.03
CA ILE A 166 13.10 -13.08 6.25
C ILE A 166 12.96 -14.60 6.23
N ARG A 167 13.42 -15.25 7.30
CA ARG A 167 13.42 -16.71 7.39
C ARG A 167 12.00 -17.27 7.48
N ALA A 168 11.80 -18.47 6.92
CA ALA A 168 10.60 -19.26 7.13
C ALA A 168 10.42 -19.63 8.61
N GLU A 169 9.20 -19.97 9.01
CA GLU A 169 8.99 -20.60 10.33
C GLU A 169 9.61 -22.01 10.34
N GLU A 170 10.15 -22.46 11.48
CA GLU A 170 10.87 -23.76 11.59
C GLU A 170 10.01 -24.97 11.17
N ASN A 171 8.69 -24.86 11.33
CA ASN A 171 7.72 -25.91 10.99
C ASN A 171 6.94 -25.61 9.69
N GLU A 172 7.30 -24.56 8.95
CA GLU A 172 6.67 -24.24 7.66
C GLU A 172 7.19 -25.20 6.60
N VAL A 173 6.36 -26.16 6.17
CA VAL A 173 6.70 -27.03 5.04
C VAL A 173 6.89 -26.15 3.80
N LYS A 174 8.02 -26.33 3.08
CA LYS A 174 8.29 -25.67 1.80
C LYS A 174 7.09 -25.85 0.87
N CYS A 175 6.34 -24.78 0.61
CA CYS A 175 5.19 -24.85 -0.27
C CYS A 175 5.63 -24.77 -1.73
N SER A 176 4.88 -25.47 -2.58
CA SER A 176 5.03 -25.37 -4.02
C SER A 176 4.64 -23.95 -4.48
N ARG A 177 5.47 -23.34 -5.34
CA ARG A 177 5.16 -22.03 -5.93
C ARG A 177 3.86 -22.15 -6.76
N PHE A 178 3.03 -21.10 -6.67
CA PHE A 178 1.66 -20.93 -7.20
C PHE A 178 1.15 -21.90 -8.28
N PRO A 179 -0.12 -22.33 -8.23
CA PRO A 179 -0.76 -22.99 -9.37
C PRO A 179 -0.94 -21.99 -10.54
N ILE A 180 -0.21 -22.16 -11.64
CA ILE A 180 -0.45 -21.44 -12.91
C ILE A 180 -1.60 -22.17 -13.62
N VAL A 181 -2.73 -21.50 -13.84
CA VAL A 181 -3.82 -22.07 -14.66
C VAL A 181 -3.35 -22.13 -16.11
N LEU A 182 -3.04 -23.33 -16.59
CA LEU A 182 -2.61 -23.57 -17.97
C LEU A 182 -3.79 -23.57 -18.95
N ASP A 183 -4.97 -23.98 -18.49
CA ASP A 183 -6.20 -24.05 -19.28
C ASP A 183 -7.39 -23.92 -18.33
N GLY A 184 -8.06 -22.76 -18.35
CA GLY A 184 -9.17 -22.46 -17.45
C GLY A 184 -10.43 -23.28 -17.73
N ASP A 185 -10.69 -23.60 -18.99
CA ASP A 185 -11.86 -24.36 -19.42
C ASP A 185 -11.74 -25.83 -18.99
N LYS A 186 -10.52 -26.36 -18.99
CA LYS A 186 -10.21 -27.72 -18.53
C LYS A 186 -9.73 -27.77 -17.08
N ARG A 187 -9.73 -26.64 -16.36
CA ARG A 187 -9.27 -26.50 -14.97
C ARG A 187 -7.86 -27.07 -14.74
N ARG A 188 -6.96 -26.89 -15.71
CA ARG A 188 -5.57 -27.36 -15.61
C ARG A 188 -4.74 -26.33 -14.88
N VAL A 189 -4.03 -26.78 -13.84
CA VAL A 189 -3.10 -25.96 -13.09
C VAL A 189 -1.73 -26.63 -13.02
N PHE A 190 -0.68 -25.84 -13.14
CA PHE A 190 0.71 -26.23 -13.01
C PHE A 190 1.23 -25.76 -11.66
N LYS A 191 1.71 -26.68 -10.81
CA LYS A 191 2.23 -26.41 -9.46
C LYS A 191 3.71 -26.77 -9.45
N LEU A 192 4.59 -25.81 -9.17
CA LEU A 192 6.04 -26.02 -9.10
C LEU A 192 6.42 -26.53 -7.71
N ARG A 193 6.76 -27.82 -7.59
CA ARG A 193 7.32 -28.38 -6.34
C ARG A 193 8.82 -28.06 -6.26
N ASP A 194 9.26 -27.61 -5.09
CA ASP A 194 10.65 -27.23 -4.82
C ASP A 194 11.49 -28.45 -4.40
N SER A 195 11.48 -29.50 -5.22
CA SER A 195 12.41 -30.63 -5.13
C SER A 195 13.40 -30.51 -6.29
N HIS A 196 14.69 -30.38 -5.98
CA HIS A 196 15.79 -30.19 -6.94
C HIS A 196 16.10 -31.39 -7.86
N ASP A 197 15.12 -32.26 -8.13
CA ASP A 197 15.30 -33.38 -9.05
C ASP A 197 14.52 -33.11 -10.33
N ILE A 198 15.18 -32.44 -11.29
CA ILE A 198 14.74 -32.44 -12.69
C ILE A 198 15.59 -33.47 -13.42
N GLU A 199 15.24 -34.76 -13.28
CA GLU A 199 15.69 -35.79 -14.20
C GLU A 199 14.59 -36.08 -15.23
N SER A 200 14.93 -35.79 -16.49
CA SER A 200 14.27 -36.21 -17.73
C SER A 200 12.90 -35.58 -18.07
N MET A 201 12.85 -34.97 -19.26
CA MET A 201 11.62 -34.56 -19.92
C MET A 201 10.99 -35.75 -20.65
N THR A 202 9.92 -36.33 -20.10
CA THR A 202 8.82 -36.90 -20.87
C THR A 202 7.56 -36.92 -20.01
N PHE A 203 6.51 -36.19 -20.40
CA PHE A 203 5.25 -36.16 -19.63
C PHE A 203 4.22 -37.10 -20.26
N VAL A 204 3.84 -38.14 -19.52
CA VAL A 204 2.61 -38.91 -19.77
C VAL A 204 1.47 -38.23 -19.00
N ILE A 205 0.36 -37.97 -19.68
CA ILE A 205 -0.78 -37.21 -19.13
C ILE A 205 -1.81 -38.20 -18.56
N THR A 206 -1.99 -38.17 -17.24
CA THR A 206 -3.12 -38.80 -16.54
C THR A 206 -3.96 -37.75 -15.81
N ASN A 207 -5.28 -37.92 -15.85
CA ASN A 207 -6.24 -37.06 -15.17
C ASN A 207 -6.28 -37.43 -13.68
N GLU A 208 -5.66 -36.61 -12.83
CA GLU A 208 -5.85 -36.68 -11.38
C GLU A 208 -6.32 -35.34 -10.83
N THR A 209 -7.45 -35.36 -10.12
CA THR A 209 -7.87 -34.26 -9.27
C THR A 209 -7.02 -34.31 -8.00
N ILE A 210 -6.00 -33.46 -7.90
CA ILE A 210 -5.18 -33.34 -6.69
C ILE A 210 -6.05 -32.71 -5.59
N ARG A 211 -6.55 -33.54 -4.67
CA ARG A 211 -7.15 -33.07 -3.42
C ARG A 211 -6.01 -32.65 -2.49
N ALA A 212 -6.20 -31.56 -1.74
CA ALA A 212 -5.31 -31.25 -0.63
C ALA A 212 -5.31 -32.45 0.33
N GLU A 213 -4.14 -32.90 0.78
CA GLU A 213 -4.05 -33.94 1.81
C GLU A 213 -4.66 -33.40 3.12
N GLU A 214 -5.31 -34.25 3.91
CA GLU A 214 -5.94 -33.85 5.18
C GLU A 214 -4.93 -33.21 6.18
N ASN A 215 -3.63 -33.46 5.96
CA ASN A 215 -2.52 -32.97 6.77
C ASN A 215 -1.67 -31.87 6.09
N GLU A 216 -2.06 -31.38 4.90
CA GLU A 216 -1.32 -30.29 4.23
C GLU A 216 -1.42 -29.02 5.09
N VAL A 217 -0.27 -28.48 5.53
CA VAL A 217 -0.21 -27.32 6.43
C VAL A 217 -0.89 -26.13 5.76
N LYS A 218 -1.87 -25.56 6.47
CA LYS A 218 -2.75 -24.49 5.98
C LYS A 218 -1.92 -23.24 5.66
N CYS A 219 -2.26 -22.55 4.58
CA CYS A 219 -1.49 -21.42 4.07
C CYS A 219 -1.53 -20.22 5.03
N SER A 220 -0.40 -19.54 5.17
CA SER A 220 -0.36 -18.18 5.73
C SER A 220 -0.81 -17.18 4.66
N ARG A 221 -1.53 -16.12 5.04
CA ARG A 221 -1.96 -15.06 4.12
C ARG A 221 -0.97 -13.92 4.14
N PHE A 222 -0.82 -13.30 2.96
CA PHE A 222 0.12 -12.26 2.54
C PHE A 222 0.93 -11.58 3.64
N PRO A 223 2.27 -11.54 3.55
CA PRO A 223 3.11 -10.82 4.49
C PRO A 223 2.90 -9.31 4.37
N ILE A 224 2.79 -8.64 5.51
CA ILE A 224 2.69 -7.18 5.61
C ILE A 224 3.80 -6.69 6.51
N VAL A 225 4.67 -5.84 5.99
CA VAL A 225 5.70 -5.20 6.81
C VAL A 225 5.06 -4.17 7.72
N LEU A 226 5.18 -4.36 9.04
CA LEU A 226 4.69 -3.45 10.06
C LEU A 226 5.71 -2.36 10.40
N ASP A 227 6.98 -2.78 10.47
CA ASP A 227 8.12 -1.92 10.74
C ASP A 227 9.29 -2.43 9.91
N GLY A 228 9.61 -1.70 8.84
CA GLY A 228 10.71 -2.06 7.96
C GLY A 228 12.06 -1.99 8.64
N ASP A 229 12.28 -1.01 9.52
CA ASP A 229 13.57 -0.80 10.20
C ASP A 229 13.90 -1.97 11.12
N LYS A 230 12.89 -2.49 11.82
CA LYS A 230 13.01 -3.66 12.71
C LYS A 230 12.69 -4.98 12.01
N ARG A 231 12.44 -4.95 10.70
CA ARG A 231 11.96 -6.07 9.88
C ARG A 231 10.79 -6.81 10.55
N ARG A 232 9.84 -6.09 11.11
CA ARG A 232 8.64 -6.70 11.69
C ARG A 232 7.63 -6.99 10.61
N VAL A 233 7.21 -8.25 10.49
CA VAL A 233 6.29 -8.69 9.44
C VAL A 233 5.14 -9.46 10.03
N PHE A 234 3.93 -9.07 9.64
CA PHE A 234 2.68 -9.71 9.99
C PHE A 234 2.29 -10.73 8.93
N LYS A 235 1.82 -11.91 9.36
CA LYS A 235 1.04 -12.85 8.54
C LYS A 235 -0.27 -13.18 9.27
N LEU A 236 -1.34 -13.39 8.51
CA LEU A 236 -2.61 -13.93 9.01
C LEU A 236 -2.75 -15.37 8.54
N ARG A 237 -2.73 -16.35 9.44
CA ARG A 237 -2.89 -17.76 9.07
C ARG A 237 -4.32 -18.06 8.61
N ASP A 238 -4.51 -19.17 7.91
CA ASP A 238 -5.83 -19.68 7.56
C ASP A 238 -6.67 -20.09 8.78
N SER A 239 -6.03 -20.40 9.90
CA SER A 239 -6.67 -20.55 11.22
C SER A 239 -7.17 -19.23 11.81
N HIS A 240 -6.92 -18.10 11.16
CA HIS A 240 -7.12 -16.74 11.65
C HIS A 240 -6.20 -16.32 12.80
N ASP A 241 -5.17 -17.12 13.09
CA ASP A 241 -4.11 -16.72 14.01
C ASP A 241 -3.24 -15.64 13.38
N ILE A 242 -2.84 -14.68 14.19
CA ILE A 242 -1.87 -13.67 13.79
C ILE A 242 -0.49 -14.11 14.23
N VAL A 243 0.46 -14.07 13.30
CA VAL A 243 1.88 -14.25 13.60
C VAL A 243 2.69 -13.04 13.18
N ILE A 244 3.67 -12.69 14.00
CA ILE A 244 4.55 -11.55 13.78
C ILE A 244 6.00 -12.02 13.85
N TYR A 245 6.74 -11.73 12.79
CA TYR A 245 8.19 -11.87 12.76
C TYR A 245 8.83 -10.74 13.55
N ASP A 246 9.71 -11.08 14.47
CA ASP A 246 10.59 -10.13 15.16
C ASP A 246 11.99 -10.22 14.55
N GLY A 247 12.37 -9.18 13.79
CA GLY A 247 13.68 -9.13 13.15
C GLY A 247 14.85 -9.02 14.12
N ASN A 248 14.65 -8.60 15.37
CA ASN A 248 15.71 -8.55 16.38
C ASN A 248 16.03 -9.95 16.91
N ARG A 249 14.99 -10.74 17.20
CA ARG A 249 15.09 -12.13 17.69
C ARG A 249 15.23 -13.14 16.54
N ASN A 250 14.97 -12.72 15.31
CA ASN A 250 14.91 -13.56 14.10
C ASN A 250 13.93 -14.74 14.22
N CYS A 251 12.80 -14.55 14.91
CA CYS A 251 11.81 -15.59 15.15
C CYS A 251 10.38 -15.11 14.86
N TRP A 252 9.47 -16.06 14.66
CA TRP A 252 8.04 -15.80 14.51
C TRP A 252 7.31 -16.07 15.83
N ASN A 253 6.48 -15.13 16.25
CA ASN A 253 5.71 -15.22 17.48
C ASN A 253 4.22 -15.19 17.16
N THR A 254 3.42 -16.03 17.84
CA THR A 254 1.96 -16.06 17.66
C THR A 254 1.31 -15.10 18.64
N TYR A 255 0.49 -14.18 18.14
CA TYR A 255 -0.20 -13.19 18.96
C TYR A 255 -1.65 -13.64 19.14
N PRO A 256 -2.08 -14.05 20.35
CA PRO A 256 -3.49 -14.34 20.60
C PRO A 256 -4.32 -13.05 20.76
N PRO A 257 -5.66 -13.12 20.59
CA PRO A 257 -6.54 -11.99 20.84
C PRO A 257 -6.57 -11.64 22.34
N ALA A 258 -6.44 -10.36 22.65
CA ALA A 258 -6.65 -9.88 24.01
C ALA A 258 -8.16 -9.96 24.39
N PRO A 259 -8.50 -10.05 25.69
CA PRO A 259 -9.89 -10.19 26.16
C PRO A 259 -10.84 -9.07 25.70
N ASN A 260 -10.32 -7.88 25.39
CA ASN A 260 -11.06 -6.70 24.97
C ASN A 260 -11.12 -6.53 23.43
N THR A 261 -10.87 -7.58 22.65
CA THR A 261 -11.03 -7.53 21.19
C THR A 261 -12.51 -7.40 20.80
N HIS A 262 -12.85 -6.44 19.94
CA HIS A 262 -14.24 -6.16 19.54
C HIS A 262 -14.69 -6.91 18.28
N TYR A 263 -13.80 -7.67 17.66
CA TYR A 263 -14.11 -8.47 16.49
C TYR A 263 -13.35 -9.78 16.52
N ASP A 264 -14.05 -10.87 16.24
CA ASP A 264 -13.45 -12.20 16.10
C ASP A 264 -13.05 -12.41 14.63
N LEU A 265 -11.74 -12.60 14.40
CA LEU A 265 -11.21 -12.85 13.05
C LEU A 265 -11.77 -14.14 12.43
N ASN A 266 -12.23 -15.10 13.23
CA ASN A 266 -12.87 -16.32 12.72
C ASN A 266 -14.21 -16.04 12.01
N LEU A 267 -14.84 -14.88 12.29
CA LEU A 267 -16.07 -14.45 11.61
C LEU A 267 -15.82 -13.84 10.22
N LEU A 268 -14.55 -13.73 9.81
CA LEU A 268 -14.17 -13.35 8.46
C LEU A 268 -14.44 -14.53 7.52
N ARG A 269 -15.55 -14.47 6.77
CA ARG A 269 -15.86 -15.48 5.75
C ARG A 269 -14.89 -15.34 4.57
N VAL A 270 -13.98 -16.31 4.43
CA VAL A 270 -12.85 -16.31 3.50
C VAL A 270 -13.20 -16.92 2.15
N LYS A 271 -14.03 -16.24 1.37
CA LYS A 271 -13.99 -16.41 -0.10
C LYS A 271 -13.60 -15.06 -0.70
N GLY A 272 -12.32 -14.91 -1.08
CA GLY A 272 -11.86 -13.75 -1.86
C GLY A 272 -11.07 -12.67 -1.11
N ILE A 273 -10.20 -13.04 -0.16
CA ILE A 273 -9.14 -12.13 0.29
C ILE A 273 -8.08 -12.09 -0.82
N ASN A 274 -8.24 -11.15 -1.75
CA ASN A 274 -7.29 -10.82 -2.80
C ASN A 274 -6.90 -9.35 -2.62
N GLU A 275 -5.68 -9.00 -3.04
CA GLU A 275 -5.33 -7.62 -3.32
C GLU A 275 -6.41 -6.98 -4.23
N THR A 276 -6.70 -5.70 -4.00
CA THR A 276 -7.69 -4.92 -4.74
C THR A 276 -7.39 -4.85 -6.24
N TYR A 277 -8.02 -5.75 -7.00
CA TYR A 277 -8.60 -5.45 -8.31
C TYR A 277 -10.11 -5.71 -8.22
N GLY A 278 -10.86 -4.67 -7.87
CA GLY A 278 -12.32 -4.75 -7.76
C GLY A 278 -12.98 -4.77 -9.15
N MET A 279 -13.22 -5.94 -9.71
CA MET A 279 -14.10 -6.10 -10.88
C MET A 279 -15.57 -6.14 -10.46
N THR A 280 -15.90 -6.82 -9.38
CA THR A 280 -17.20 -6.89 -8.71
C THR A 280 -17.02 -7.80 -7.48
N VAL A 281 -17.82 -7.59 -6.44
CA VAL A 281 -17.82 -8.30 -5.14
C VAL A 281 -16.76 -7.78 -4.15
N HIS A 282 -17.25 -7.25 -3.03
CA HIS A 282 -16.52 -6.55 -1.99
C HIS A 282 -15.41 -7.40 -1.36
N ARG A 283 -14.18 -6.87 -1.35
CA ARG A 283 -12.97 -7.53 -0.86
C ARG A 283 -12.40 -6.81 0.37
N MET A 284 -11.83 -7.60 1.28
CA MET A 284 -11.00 -7.12 2.38
C MET A 284 -9.59 -6.89 1.86
N THR A 285 -9.02 -5.74 2.13
CA THR A 285 -7.61 -5.45 1.85
C THR A 285 -6.95 -4.91 3.10
N ALA A 286 -5.85 -5.53 3.51
CA ALA A 286 -4.92 -4.88 4.41
C ALA A 286 -4.14 -3.83 3.61
N ILE A 287 -3.90 -2.67 4.23
CA ILE A 287 -3.26 -1.53 3.60
C ILE A 287 -1.98 -1.27 4.37
N GLU A 288 -0.89 -1.01 3.66
CA GLU A 288 0.41 -0.61 4.22
C GLU A 288 0.29 0.73 4.97
N SER A 289 -0.07 0.65 6.25
CA SER A 289 0.01 1.65 7.34
C SER A 289 -0.56 0.97 8.62
N PRO A 290 -0.50 1.54 9.84
CA PRO A 290 -1.03 0.91 11.08
C PRO A 290 -2.29 0.06 10.80
N LEU A 291 -2.15 -1.26 10.97
CA LEU A 291 -2.99 -2.28 10.35
C LEU A 291 -4.48 -1.97 10.54
N SER A 292 -5.08 -1.40 9.49
CA SER A 292 -6.49 -1.01 9.49
C SER A 292 -7.17 -1.75 8.36
N PHE A 293 -8.25 -2.46 8.69
CA PHE A 293 -9.07 -3.16 7.70
C PHE A 293 -10.51 -2.64 7.76
N TYR A 294 -11.25 -2.84 6.67
CA TYR A 294 -12.67 -2.54 6.66
C TYR A 294 -13.47 -3.76 6.18
N ILE A 295 -14.69 -3.84 6.69
CA ILE A 295 -15.68 -4.85 6.31
C ILE A 295 -16.85 -4.12 5.66
N TYR A 296 -17.25 -4.58 4.48
CA TYR A 296 -18.49 -4.11 3.85
C TYR A 296 -19.62 -5.11 4.13
N ARG A 297 -20.63 -4.69 4.91
CA ARG A 297 -21.84 -5.47 5.19
C ARG A 297 -23.05 -4.53 5.29
N HIS A 298 -24.20 -4.97 4.79
CA HIS A 298 -25.47 -4.23 4.87
C HIS A 298 -25.37 -2.79 4.35
N SER A 299 -24.65 -2.58 3.25
CA SER A 299 -24.42 -1.27 2.62
C SER A 299 -23.61 -0.27 3.43
N TYR A 300 -22.85 -0.73 4.42
CA TYR A 300 -21.90 0.07 5.19
C TYR A 300 -20.49 -0.51 5.11
N HIS A 301 -19.51 0.39 5.06
CA HIS A 301 -18.12 0.09 5.38
C HIS A 301 -17.90 0.33 6.87
N THR A 302 -17.49 -0.70 7.60
CA THR A 302 -17.08 -0.60 9.01
C THR A 302 -15.58 -0.81 9.08
N PHE A 303 -14.88 0.12 9.72
CA PHE A 303 -13.42 0.16 9.82
C PHE A 303 -12.99 -0.26 11.21
N TYR A 304 -11.88 -0.99 11.28
CA TYR A 304 -11.27 -1.47 12.51
C TYR A 304 -9.76 -1.21 12.49
N HIS A 305 -9.19 -0.98 13.67
CA HIS A 305 -7.76 -1.00 13.90
C HIS A 305 -7.35 -2.33 14.52
N ILE A 306 -6.27 -2.92 14.02
CA ILE A 306 -5.56 -4.00 14.71
C ILE A 306 -4.37 -3.34 15.42
N VAL A 307 -4.37 -3.43 16.74
CA VAL A 307 -3.31 -2.90 17.61
C VAL A 307 -2.57 -4.09 18.19
N PHE A 308 -1.24 -4.08 18.06
CA PHE A 308 -0.37 -5.07 18.67
C PHE A 308 0.18 -4.53 19.99
N ASP A 309 0.18 -5.38 20.99
CA ASP A 309 0.76 -5.15 22.30
C ASP A 309 1.97 -6.09 22.39
N ASP A 310 3.16 -5.56 22.13
CA ASP A 310 4.37 -6.37 22.01
C ASP A 310 4.92 -6.82 23.36
N GLU A 311 4.54 -6.15 24.45
CA GLU A 311 4.96 -6.51 25.81
C GLU A 311 4.21 -7.76 26.28
N GLU A 312 2.90 -7.79 26.02
CA GLU A 312 2.02 -8.92 26.36
C GLU A 312 1.92 -9.94 25.20
N GLU A 313 2.55 -9.66 24.05
CA GLU A 313 2.47 -10.42 22.80
C GLU A 313 1.03 -10.72 22.33
N VAL A 314 0.09 -9.78 22.52
CA VAL A 314 -1.33 -9.93 22.12
C VAL A 314 -1.76 -8.93 21.06
N TYR A 315 -2.89 -9.20 20.38
CA TYR A 315 -3.53 -8.21 19.50
C TYR A 315 -4.92 -7.80 19.98
N ARG A 316 -5.33 -6.57 19.65
CA ARG A 316 -6.65 -6.01 19.91
C ARG A 316 -7.27 -5.50 18.63
N ILE A 317 -8.51 -5.89 18.34
CA ILE A 317 -9.30 -5.28 17.26
C ILE A 317 -10.23 -4.23 17.85
N LEU A 318 -10.02 -2.98 17.49
CA LEU A 318 -10.77 -1.84 17.98
C LEU A 318 -11.64 -1.25 16.87
N PRO A 319 -12.92 -0.92 17.14
CA PRO A 319 -13.76 -0.24 16.15
C PRO A 319 -13.23 1.17 15.90
N ALA A 320 -13.17 1.58 14.63
CA ALA A 320 -12.69 2.90 14.23
C ALA A 320 -13.84 3.80 13.76
N ASN A 321 -14.49 3.45 12.64
CA ASN A 321 -15.62 4.21 12.11
C ASN A 321 -16.56 3.34 11.27
N ARG A 322 -17.70 3.89 10.88
CA ARG A 322 -18.65 3.27 9.95
C ARG A 322 -19.23 4.34 9.01
N CYS A 323 -19.21 4.09 7.71
CA CYS A 323 -19.78 5.01 6.72
C CYS A 323 -20.51 4.30 5.57
N ARG A 324 -21.39 5.03 4.90
CA ARG A 324 -21.88 4.68 3.56
C ARG A 324 -21.12 5.49 2.53
N LEU A 325 -20.72 4.84 1.44
CA LEU A 325 -20.09 5.51 0.31
C LEU A 325 -21.02 5.50 -0.90
N PRO A 326 -20.96 6.49 -1.80
CA PRO A 326 -21.63 6.41 -3.09
C PRO A 326 -21.08 5.27 -3.95
N THR A 327 -21.93 4.60 -4.73
CA THR A 327 -21.55 3.46 -5.58
C THR A 327 -20.38 3.77 -6.51
N HIS A 328 -20.31 4.99 -7.05
CA HIS A 328 -19.24 5.40 -7.97
C HIS A 328 -17.84 5.47 -7.33
N VAL A 329 -17.76 5.58 -6.00
CA VAL A 329 -16.49 5.52 -5.23
C VAL A 329 -16.19 4.09 -4.78
N GLN A 330 -17.23 3.28 -4.55
CA GLN A 330 -17.08 1.89 -4.11
C GLN A 330 -16.55 0.94 -5.20
N GLN A 331 -16.68 1.32 -6.47
CA GLN A 331 -16.27 0.51 -7.60
C GLN A 331 -14.83 0.88 -8.01
N ARG A 332 -13.94 -0.13 -8.13
CA ARG A 332 -12.58 0.01 -8.70
C ARG A 332 -11.72 1.10 -8.04
N PHE A 333 -11.54 1.01 -6.72
CA PHE A 333 -10.69 1.93 -5.95
C PHE A 333 -9.40 1.27 -5.44
N TYR A 334 -8.41 2.11 -5.14
CA TYR A 334 -7.29 1.79 -4.25
C TYR A 334 -7.55 2.36 -2.85
N GLY A 335 -7.14 1.63 -1.83
CA GLY A 335 -7.16 2.09 -0.45
C GLY A 335 -5.81 2.62 -0.01
N ALA A 336 -5.80 3.77 0.66
CA ALA A 336 -4.66 4.24 1.44
C ALA A 336 -5.16 4.62 2.84
N CYS A 337 -4.37 4.42 3.88
CA CYS A 337 -4.77 4.81 5.23
C CYS A 337 -3.62 5.45 6.00
N THR A 338 -4.01 6.17 7.04
CA THR A 338 -3.16 6.54 8.17
C THR A 338 -3.85 6.07 9.45
N ASP A 339 -3.24 6.34 10.59
CA ASP A 339 -3.85 6.12 11.90
C ASP A 339 -5.16 6.91 12.09
N SER A 340 -5.35 8.02 11.37
CA SER A 340 -6.44 8.98 11.57
C SER A 340 -7.48 8.99 10.46
N GLN A 341 -7.16 8.47 9.27
CA GLN A 341 -8.06 8.52 8.11
C GLN A 341 -7.79 7.40 7.10
N PHE A 342 -8.79 7.11 6.30
CA PHE A 342 -8.74 6.18 5.17
C PHE A 342 -9.16 6.93 3.90
N ALA A 343 -8.45 6.75 2.80
CA ALA A 343 -8.81 7.25 1.48
C ALA A 343 -9.20 6.10 0.53
N PHE A 344 -10.36 6.28 -0.10
CA PHE A 344 -10.74 5.54 -1.31
C PHE A 344 -10.33 6.37 -2.51
N ILE A 345 -9.48 5.82 -3.37
CA ILE A 345 -8.90 6.51 -4.53
C ILE A 345 -9.44 5.83 -5.78
N CYS A 346 -10.27 6.54 -6.54
CA CYS A 346 -10.82 6.01 -7.79
C CYS A 346 -10.76 7.09 -8.89
N SER A 347 -11.07 6.69 -10.13
CA SER A 347 -11.00 7.61 -11.27
C SER A 347 -12.02 8.76 -11.19
N THR A 348 -13.11 8.59 -10.45
CA THR A 348 -14.20 9.58 -10.33
C THR A 348 -14.02 10.53 -9.14
N GLY A 349 -13.23 10.14 -8.13
CA GLY A 349 -12.91 11.00 -7.00
C GLY A 349 -12.10 10.31 -5.91
N VAL A 350 -11.78 11.08 -4.87
CA VAL A 350 -11.12 10.59 -3.66
C VAL A 350 -12.04 10.80 -2.46
N ALA A 351 -12.35 9.74 -1.71
CA ALA A 351 -13.14 9.84 -0.49
C ALA A 351 -12.29 9.61 0.75
N PHE A 352 -12.24 10.62 1.62
CA PHE A 352 -11.58 10.56 2.92
C PHE A 352 -12.59 10.23 4.02
N ILE A 353 -12.30 9.14 4.74
CA ILE A 353 -13.06 8.64 5.89
C ILE A 353 -12.19 8.85 7.13
N PRO A 354 -12.62 9.66 8.11
CA PRO A 354 -11.90 9.75 9.38
C PRO A 354 -11.98 8.41 10.12
N LEU A 355 -10.87 7.94 10.68
CA LEU A 355 -10.81 6.73 11.53
C LEU A 355 -10.80 7.11 13.02
N LYS A 356 -10.38 8.32 13.34
CA LYS A 356 -10.44 8.92 14.68
C LYS A 356 -11.35 10.15 14.68
N PRO A 357 -11.92 10.53 15.85
CA PRO A 357 -12.58 11.83 16.00
C PRO A 357 -11.66 12.99 15.59
N PRO A 358 -12.12 13.93 14.75
CA PRO A 358 -11.34 15.09 14.37
C PRO A 358 -11.06 15.96 15.58
N THR A 359 -9.87 16.55 15.61
CA THR A 359 -9.51 17.52 16.64
C THR A 359 -10.36 18.79 16.51
N LEU A 360 -10.44 19.60 17.56
CA LEU A 360 -11.12 20.90 17.51
C LEU A 360 -10.60 21.75 16.34
N ARG A 361 -9.28 21.77 16.12
CA ARG A 361 -8.64 22.44 14.98
C ARG A 361 -9.18 21.95 13.63
N GLN A 362 -9.30 20.64 13.45
CA GLN A 362 -9.85 20.06 12.23
C GLN A 362 -11.33 20.37 12.05
N LEU A 363 -12.11 20.39 13.14
CA LEU A 363 -13.52 20.77 13.10
C LEU A 363 -13.70 22.24 12.73
N SER A 364 -12.91 23.15 13.31
CA SER A 364 -12.90 24.58 12.95
C SER A 364 -12.53 24.77 11.48
N PHE A 365 -11.52 24.05 11.00
CA PHE A 365 -11.12 24.09 9.60
C PHE A 365 -12.22 23.59 8.66
N LEU A 366 -12.88 22.48 9.01
CA LEU A 366 -14.01 21.94 8.25
C LEU A 366 -15.23 22.87 8.24
N ALA A 367 -15.49 23.54 9.36
CA ALA A 367 -16.56 24.53 9.45
C ALA A 367 -16.30 25.71 8.51
N LEU A 368 -15.06 26.21 8.46
CA LEU A 368 -14.64 27.23 7.50
C LEU A 368 -14.78 26.73 6.06
N GLN A 369 -14.23 25.56 5.74
CA GLN A 369 -14.33 24.98 4.38
C GLN A 369 -15.79 24.83 3.93
N ARG A 370 -16.69 24.42 4.81
CA ARG A 370 -18.13 24.30 4.50
C ARG A 370 -18.80 25.60 4.09
N GLN A 371 -18.31 26.75 4.55
CA GLN A 371 -18.83 28.05 4.12
C GLN A 371 -18.43 28.40 2.69
N HIS A 372 -17.34 27.82 2.20
CA HIS A 372 -16.77 28.11 0.88
C HIS A 372 -16.90 26.95 -0.13
N CYS A 373 -17.38 25.77 0.31
CA CYS A 373 -17.60 24.61 -0.53
C CYS A 373 -19.06 24.51 -0.98
N LYS A 374 -19.27 24.10 -2.22
CA LYS A 374 -20.56 23.56 -2.68
C LYS A 374 -20.55 22.04 -2.48
N ILE A 375 -21.64 21.48 -1.96
CA ILE A 375 -21.79 20.03 -1.80
C ILE A 375 -22.91 19.56 -2.71
N GLU A 376 -22.55 18.88 -3.79
CA GLU A 376 -23.50 18.34 -4.78
C GLU A 376 -23.43 16.81 -4.75
N ASN A 377 -24.55 16.14 -4.49
CA ASN A 377 -24.60 14.67 -4.36
C ASN A 377 -23.56 14.08 -3.39
N GLY A 378 -23.21 14.83 -2.33
CA GLY A 378 -22.20 14.43 -1.34
C GLY A 378 -20.74 14.67 -1.76
N ILE A 379 -20.52 15.23 -2.95
CA ILE A 379 -19.20 15.60 -3.48
C ILE A 379 -18.94 17.06 -3.14
N TRP A 380 -17.79 17.33 -2.55
CA TRP A 380 -17.34 18.68 -2.22
C TRP A 380 -16.61 19.27 -3.42
N CYS A 381 -17.03 20.47 -3.82
CA CYS A 381 -16.50 21.21 -4.95
C CYS A 381 -16.15 22.64 -4.51
N GLY A 382 -15.06 23.18 -5.07
CA GLY A 382 -14.55 24.50 -4.68
C GLY A 382 -13.84 24.44 -3.32
N GLY A 383 -14.16 25.39 -2.45
CA GLY A 383 -13.49 25.56 -1.16
C GLY A 383 -12.46 26.67 -1.19
N ILE A 384 -11.98 27.00 0.00
CA ILE A 384 -10.97 28.03 0.20
C ILE A 384 -9.58 27.39 0.12
N SER A 385 -8.68 27.97 -0.68
CA SER A 385 -7.32 27.43 -0.87
C SER A 385 -6.46 27.62 0.38
N GLU A 386 -5.35 26.88 0.47
CA GLU A 386 -4.41 27.05 1.59
C GLU A 386 -3.88 28.49 1.68
N GLN A 387 -3.59 29.12 0.53
CA GLN A 387 -3.13 30.50 0.49
C GLN A 387 -4.18 31.47 1.03
N GLN A 388 -5.44 31.33 0.60
CA GLN A 388 -6.52 32.19 1.08
C GLN A 388 -6.71 32.07 2.60
N ILE A 389 -6.55 30.87 3.16
CA ILE A 389 -6.59 30.66 4.63
C ILE A 389 -5.43 31.39 5.32
N LYS A 390 -4.21 31.29 4.77
CA LYS A 390 -3.05 32.04 5.28
C LYS A 390 -3.32 33.55 5.24
N ASP A 391 -3.91 34.05 4.17
CA ASP A 391 -4.26 35.46 4.00
C ASP A 391 -5.25 35.92 5.08
N TYR A 392 -6.35 35.17 5.33
CA TYR A 392 -7.30 35.45 6.41
C TYR A 392 -6.65 35.49 7.79
N CYS A 393 -5.77 34.54 8.08
CA CYS A 393 -5.05 34.51 9.36
C CYS A 393 -4.08 35.71 9.49
N SER A 394 -3.38 36.07 8.42
CA SER A 394 -2.42 37.18 8.42
C SER A 394 -3.10 38.53 8.65
N CYS A 395 -4.27 38.78 8.02
CA CYS A 395 -5.06 40.00 8.22
C CYS A 395 -5.53 40.19 9.68
N SER A 396 -5.77 39.10 10.41
CA SER A 396 -6.18 39.18 11.83
C SER A 396 -5.05 39.66 12.76
N THR A 397 -3.79 39.49 12.35
CA THR A 397 -2.61 39.92 13.12
C THR A 397 -2.35 41.42 12.93
N SER A 398 -2.63 41.95 11.73
CA SER A 398 -2.48 43.37 11.41
C SER A 398 -3.54 44.26 12.07
N LEU A 399 -4.73 43.71 12.34
CA LEU A 399 -5.83 44.42 13.02
C LEU A 399 -5.66 44.57 14.54
N LYS A 400 -4.58 44.03 15.13
CA LYS A 400 -4.21 44.25 16.54
C LYS A 400 -3.02 45.20 16.73
N LEU A 401 -2.51 45.79 15.65
CA LEU A 401 -1.38 46.75 15.66
C LEU A 401 -1.75 48.13 15.09
N LEU A 402 -3.04 48.40 14.94
CA LEU A 402 -3.65 49.71 14.74
C LEU A 402 -4.61 49.97 15.89
#